data_AF-A0A7C1LD13-F1
#
_entry.id   AF-A0A7C1LD13-F1
#
_cell.length_a   1.000
_cell.length_b   1.000
_cell.length_c   1.000
_cell.angle_alpha   90.00
_cell.angle_beta   90.00
_cell.angle_gamma   90.00
#
_symmetry.space_group_name_H-M   'P 1'
#
loop_
_entity.id
_entity.type
_entity.pdbx_description
1 polymer ?
#
loop_
_entity_poly.entity_id
_entity_poly.type
_entity_poly.pdbx_seq_one_letter_code
_entity_poly.pdbx_strand_id
1 'polypeptide(L)'
;MALTKREIVIASPFIIIAVNFAVAYGFGQIIGKWAFIPMILIGWALWLFFIFKYGGKESIKKWIKKPTGSFGWNILAIVVGLIPLPLFLMHYQLLNHWTIWLPWILLALFNPFIEEFYWRGLLLDYTKTWSNWASVLYVGILYAINHAAFGINSEVNSGLELVISTLIMGIVWGWVYKKTNSIRWVVVSHFLVDFLGVSAAAFLDLYEKGNW
;
A
#
# COMPACT_ATOMS: atom_id res chain seq x y z
N MET A 1 7.04 13.23 29.60
CA MET A 1 5.62 12.83 29.47
C MET A 1 5.56 11.58 28.63
N ALA A 2 4.87 10.52 29.06
CA ALA A 2 4.75 9.29 28.26
C ALA A 2 3.74 9.51 27.12
N LEU A 3 4.08 9.09 25.90
CA LEU A 3 3.18 9.19 24.75
C LEU A 3 1.97 8.27 24.93
N THR A 4 0.78 8.76 24.57
CA THR A 4 -0.44 7.97 24.53
C THR A 4 -0.43 6.98 23.36
N LYS A 5 -1.25 5.91 23.43
CA LYS A 5 -1.41 4.94 22.33
C LYS A 5 -1.78 5.62 21.02
N ARG A 6 -2.63 6.65 21.08
CA ARG A 6 -3.08 7.41 19.92
C ARG A 6 -1.95 8.20 19.27
N GLU A 7 -1.15 8.89 20.08
CA GLU A 7 0.02 9.62 19.57
C GLU A 7 1.04 8.68 18.94
N ILE A 8 1.27 7.50 19.54
CA ILE A 8 2.18 6.49 18.99
C ILE A 8 1.70 6.01 17.62
N VAL A 9 0.43 5.63 17.49
CA VAL A 9 -0.13 5.14 16.21
C VAL A 9 -0.12 6.23 15.16
N ILE A 10 -0.51 7.47 15.51
CA ILE A 10 -0.45 8.59 14.57
C ILE A 10 1.01 8.88 14.16
N ALA A 11 1.99 8.80 15.07
CA ALA A 11 3.38 9.02 14.71
C ALA A 11 4.04 7.84 13.96
N SER A 12 3.46 6.65 14.02
CA SER A 12 4.08 5.43 13.47
C SER A 12 4.43 5.46 11.98
N PRO A 13 3.67 6.10 11.06
CA PRO A 13 4.05 6.16 9.66
C PRO A 13 5.40 6.84 9.44
N PHE A 14 5.74 7.88 10.22
CA PHE A 14 7.01 8.58 10.05
C PHE A 14 8.21 7.67 10.34
N ILE A 15 8.09 6.81 11.35
CA ILE A 15 9.13 5.82 11.68
C ILE A 15 9.21 4.76 10.59
N ILE A 16 8.07 4.23 10.13
CA ILE A 16 8.04 3.21 9.07
C ILE A 16 8.63 3.75 7.77
N ILE A 17 8.26 4.97 7.39
CA ILE A 17 8.81 5.66 6.22
C ILE A 17 10.33 5.81 6.38
N ALA A 18 10.81 6.33 7.51
CA ALA A 18 12.23 6.49 7.75
C ALA A 18 12.99 5.16 7.65
N VAL A 19 12.44 4.07 8.20
CA VAL A 19 13.00 2.73 8.08
C VAL A 19 13.00 2.25 6.64
N ASN A 20 11.91 2.42 5.89
CA ASN A 20 11.82 2.01 4.48
C ASN A 20 12.84 2.74 3.61
N PHE A 21 13.03 4.05 3.81
CA PHE A 21 14.11 4.80 3.16
C PHE A 21 15.51 4.28 3.55
N ALA A 22 15.76 4.03 4.84
CA ALA A 22 17.04 3.51 5.29
C ALA A 22 17.35 2.12 4.72
N VAL A 23 16.36 1.22 4.67
CA VAL A 23 16.47 -0.11 4.08
C VAL A 23 16.69 0.00 2.57
N ALA A 24 15.97 0.88 1.88
CA ALA A 24 16.14 1.12 0.46
C ALA A 24 17.57 1.55 0.11
N TYR A 25 18.11 2.55 0.82
CA TYR A 25 19.50 2.98 0.62
C TYR A 25 20.50 1.89 1.03
N GLY A 26 20.32 1.26 2.18
CA GLY A 26 21.26 0.27 2.72
C GLY A 26 21.34 -1.00 1.86
N PHE A 27 20.21 -1.67 1.63
CA PHE A 27 20.16 -2.88 0.80
C PHE A 27 20.32 -2.56 -0.68
N GLY A 28 19.92 -1.38 -1.15
CA GLY A 28 20.12 -0.95 -2.53
C GLY A 28 21.59 -0.98 -2.95
N GLN A 29 22.51 -0.57 -2.06
CA GLN A 29 23.95 -0.64 -2.32
C GLN A 29 24.51 -2.08 -2.36
N ILE A 30 23.82 -3.04 -1.76
CA ILE A 30 24.31 -4.42 -1.61
C ILE A 30 23.73 -5.34 -2.68
N ILE A 31 22.41 -5.25 -2.92
CA ILE A 31 21.66 -6.16 -3.80
C ILE A 31 20.89 -5.44 -4.92
N GLY A 32 21.10 -4.13 -5.09
CA GLY A 32 20.50 -3.34 -6.16
C GLY A 32 18.97 -3.36 -6.11
N LYS A 33 18.34 -3.58 -7.27
CA LYS A 33 16.88 -3.57 -7.44
C LYS A 33 16.17 -4.60 -6.55
N TRP A 34 16.84 -5.71 -6.21
CA TRP A 34 16.30 -6.72 -5.28
C TRP A 34 16.08 -6.21 -3.85
N ALA A 35 16.55 -5.00 -3.52
CA ALA A 35 16.27 -4.33 -2.25
C ALA A 35 14.77 -4.17 -1.95
N PHE A 36 13.89 -4.23 -2.96
CA PHE A 36 12.44 -4.23 -2.72
C PHE A 36 12.00 -5.39 -1.80
N ILE A 37 12.66 -6.56 -1.85
CA ILE A 37 12.31 -7.71 -1.00
C ILE A 37 12.50 -7.38 0.49
N PRO A 38 13.70 -7.04 0.98
CA PRO A 38 13.88 -6.69 2.39
C PRO A 38 13.07 -5.45 2.78
N MET A 39 12.88 -4.47 1.89
CA MET A 39 11.98 -3.33 2.15
C MET A 39 10.57 -3.79 2.49
N ILE A 40 9.98 -4.65 1.66
CA ILE A 40 8.60 -5.11 1.85
C ILE A 40 8.49 -6.01 3.07
N LEU A 41 9.44 -6.94 3.28
CA LEU A 41 9.41 -7.82 4.46
C LEU A 41 9.54 -7.05 5.78
N ILE A 42 10.42 -6.05 5.83
CA ILE A 42 10.57 -5.18 7.01
C ILE A 42 9.33 -4.30 7.18
N GLY A 43 8.81 -3.72 6.09
CA GLY A 43 7.56 -2.97 6.08
C GLY A 43 6.39 -3.80 6.63
N TRP A 44 6.22 -5.02 6.14
CA TRP A 44 5.22 -5.98 6.62
C TRP A 44 5.36 -6.26 8.11
N ALA A 45 6.57 -6.54 8.58
CA ALA A 45 6.81 -6.77 10.00
C ALA A 45 6.41 -5.57 10.87
N LEU A 46 6.74 -4.34 10.44
CA LEU A 46 6.37 -3.12 11.15
C LEU A 46 4.86 -2.87 11.13
N TRP A 47 4.21 -2.96 9.97
CA TRP A 47 2.77 -2.80 9.87
C TRP A 47 2.02 -3.85 10.71
N LEU A 48 2.40 -5.12 10.61
CA LEU A 48 1.82 -6.20 11.43
C LEU A 48 2.04 -5.95 12.92
N PHE A 49 3.23 -5.49 13.33
CA PHE A 49 3.49 -5.12 14.71
C PHE A 49 2.50 -4.04 15.20
N PHE A 50 2.31 -2.96 14.44
CA PHE A 50 1.37 -1.90 14.82
C PHE A 50 -0.09 -2.37 14.81
N ILE A 51 -0.48 -3.16 13.81
CA ILE A 51 -1.83 -3.74 13.72
C ILE A 51 -2.12 -4.62 14.94
N PHE A 52 -1.25 -5.58 15.26
CA PHE A 52 -1.50 -6.51 16.35
C PHE A 52 -1.39 -5.85 17.73
N LYS A 53 -0.45 -4.90 17.89
CA LYS A 53 -0.24 -4.22 19.17
C LYS A 53 -1.32 -3.16 19.47
N TYR A 54 -1.83 -2.46 18.45
CA TYR A 54 -2.71 -1.30 18.65
C TYR A 54 -4.10 -1.41 18.01
N GLY A 55 -4.34 -2.34 17.09
CA GLY A 55 -5.65 -2.50 16.45
C GLY A 55 -6.73 -3.08 17.36
N GLY A 56 -6.37 -4.08 18.17
CA GLY A 56 -7.31 -4.83 19.02
C GLY A 56 -8.22 -5.77 18.22
N LYS A 57 -8.54 -6.93 18.81
CA LYS A 57 -9.25 -8.02 18.10
C LYS A 57 -10.60 -7.60 17.51
N GLU A 58 -11.37 -6.78 18.22
CA GLU A 58 -12.70 -6.37 17.78
C GLU A 58 -12.68 -5.36 16.61
N SER A 59 -11.71 -4.44 16.59
CA SER A 59 -11.53 -3.51 15.46
C SER A 59 -11.10 -4.27 14.20
N ILE A 60 -10.13 -5.19 14.34
CA ILE A 60 -9.65 -6.04 13.24
C ILE A 60 -10.81 -6.82 12.60
N LYS A 61 -11.66 -7.47 13.42
CA LYS A 61 -12.87 -8.14 12.93
C LYS A 61 -13.85 -7.18 12.26
N LYS A 62 -13.97 -5.95 12.77
CA LYS A 62 -14.86 -4.93 12.20
C LYS A 62 -14.42 -4.52 10.79
N TRP A 63 -13.12 -4.33 10.57
CA TRP A 63 -12.60 -3.88 9.26
C TRP A 63 -12.96 -4.84 8.13
N ILE A 64 -13.02 -6.14 8.41
CA ILE A 64 -13.39 -7.17 7.43
C ILE A 64 -14.89 -7.50 7.42
N LYS A 65 -15.77 -6.69 8.02
CA LYS A 65 -17.22 -6.90 7.89
C LYS A 65 -17.69 -6.61 6.47
N LYS A 66 -18.90 -7.08 6.12
CA LYS A 66 -19.54 -6.74 4.84
C LYS A 66 -19.65 -5.22 4.74
N PRO A 67 -19.32 -4.61 3.57
CA PRO A 67 -19.46 -3.17 3.38
C PRO A 67 -20.90 -2.72 3.61
N THR A 68 -21.02 -1.53 4.20
CA THR A 68 -22.27 -0.81 4.41
C THR A 68 -22.36 0.36 3.42
N GLY A 69 -23.50 1.03 3.31
CA GLY A 69 -23.66 2.19 2.42
C GLY A 69 -23.91 1.85 0.95
N SER A 70 -23.73 2.84 0.07
CA SER A 70 -24.02 2.71 -1.36
C SER A 70 -23.02 1.78 -2.07
N PHE A 71 -23.55 0.89 -2.92
CA PHE A 71 -22.75 -0.03 -3.74
C PHE A 71 -21.80 0.70 -4.71
N GLY A 72 -22.08 1.96 -5.06
CA GLY A 72 -21.21 2.76 -5.93
C GLY A 72 -19.78 2.92 -5.41
N TRP A 73 -19.57 2.91 -4.08
CA TRP A 73 -18.23 2.95 -3.50
C TRP A 73 -17.42 1.67 -3.78
N ASN A 74 -18.09 0.52 -3.86
CA ASN A 74 -17.44 -0.75 -4.19
C ASN A 74 -17.03 -0.76 -5.67
N ILE A 75 -17.92 -0.27 -6.55
CA ILE A 75 -17.61 -0.11 -7.98
C ILE A 75 -16.41 0.83 -8.16
N LEU A 76 -16.40 1.97 -7.47
CA LEU A 76 -15.28 2.91 -7.54
C LEU A 76 -13.95 2.25 -7.14
N ALA A 77 -13.95 1.45 -6.07
CA ALA A 77 -12.76 0.70 -5.67
C ALA A 77 -12.29 -0.26 -6.76
N ILE A 78 -13.20 -1.03 -7.38
CA ILE A 78 -12.85 -1.95 -8.47
C ILE A 78 -12.29 -1.19 -9.67
N VAL A 79 -12.94 -0.10 -10.09
CA VAL A 79 -12.49 0.74 -11.21
C VAL A 79 -11.07 1.25 -10.99
N VAL A 80 -10.75 1.74 -9.79
CA VAL A 80 -9.39 2.16 -9.45
C VAL A 80 -8.41 0.98 -9.47
N GLY A 81 -8.83 -0.19 -9.00
CA GLY A 81 -7.99 -1.39 -9.00
C GLY A 81 -7.65 -1.90 -10.40
N LEU A 82 -8.52 -1.65 -11.38
CA LEU A 82 -8.33 -2.04 -12.77
C LEU A 82 -7.46 -1.08 -13.58
N ILE A 83 -7.03 0.06 -13.00
CA ILE A 83 -6.18 1.04 -13.71
C ILE A 83 -4.93 0.38 -14.33
N PRO A 84 -4.21 -0.53 -13.65
CA PRO A 84 -3.01 -1.15 -14.23
C PRO A 84 -3.29 -2.31 -15.21
N LEU A 85 -4.54 -2.58 -15.58
CA LEU A 85 -4.86 -3.66 -16.54
C LEU A 85 -4.07 -3.58 -17.86
N PRO A 86 -3.88 -2.41 -18.50
CA PRO A 86 -3.08 -2.32 -19.72
C PRO A 86 -1.63 -2.79 -19.52
N LEU A 87 -1.01 -2.44 -18.39
CA LEU A 87 0.35 -2.88 -18.06
C LEU A 87 0.44 -4.40 -18.01
N PHE A 88 -0.53 -5.06 -17.38
CA PHE A 88 -0.57 -6.52 -17.37
C PHE A 88 -0.62 -7.10 -18.79
N LEU A 89 -1.52 -6.59 -19.62
CA LEU A 89 -1.71 -7.12 -20.98
C LEU A 89 -0.46 -6.96 -21.85
N MET A 90 0.33 -5.92 -21.61
CA MET A 90 1.56 -5.64 -22.36
C MET A 90 2.79 -6.37 -21.83
N HIS A 91 2.83 -6.69 -20.54
CA HIS A 91 4.06 -7.14 -19.87
C HIS A 91 3.93 -8.47 -19.13
N TYR A 92 2.79 -9.20 -19.23
CA TYR A 92 2.61 -10.47 -18.52
C TYR A 92 3.69 -11.52 -18.85
N GLN A 93 4.32 -11.45 -20.03
CA GLN A 93 5.37 -12.38 -20.45
C GLN A 93 6.63 -12.26 -19.56
N LEU A 94 6.83 -11.14 -18.86
CA LEU A 94 7.93 -10.97 -17.90
C LEU A 94 7.82 -11.91 -16.69
N LEU A 95 6.64 -12.53 -16.48
CA LEU A 95 6.36 -13.48 -15.41
C LEU A 95 6.76 -14.93 -15.77
N ASN A 96 7.39 -15.18 -16.91
CA ASN A 96 7.76 -16.54 -17.33
C ASN A 96 8.79 -17.22 -16.41
N HIS A 97 9.59 -16.44 -15.68
CA HIS A 97 10.62 -16.98 -14.79
C HIS A 97 10.16 -16.97 -13.31
N TRP A 98 10.47 -18.04 -12.58
CA TRP A 98 10.00 -18.23 -11.20
C TRP A 98 10.53 -17.20 -10.22
N THR A 99 11.73 -16.66 -10.46
CA THR A 99 12.29 -15.58 -9.66
C THR A 99 11.47 -14.29 -9.75
N ILE A 100 10.57 -14.16 -10.73
CA ILE A 100 9.72 -12.99 -10.93
C ILE A 100 8.27 -13.29 -10.54
N TRP A 101 7.67 -14.36 -11.06
CA TRP A 101 6.26 -14.64 -10.77
C TRP A 101 6.02 -14.98 -9.30
N LEU A 102 6.98 -15.65 -8.63
CA LEU A 102 6.81 -16.02 -7.23
C LEU A 102 6.77 -14.78 -6.32
N PRO A 103 7.75 -13.84 -6.36
CA PRO A 103 7.61 -12.58 -5.63
C PRO A 103 6.36 -11.80 -6.04
N TRP A 104 6.03 -11.73 -7.34
CA TRP A 104 4.85 -11.00 -7.82
C TRP A 104 3.54 -11.51 -7.20
N ILE A 105 3.29 -12.82 -7.22
CA ILE A 105 2.04 -13.37 -6.67
C ILE A 105 2.00 -13.28 -5.15
N LEU A 106 3.14 -13.45 -4.47
CA LEU A 106 3.23 -13.27 -3.02
C LEU A 106 2.94 -11.83 -2.63
N LEU A 107 3.49 -10.86 -3.36
CA LEU A 107 3.18 -9.45 -3.16
C LEU A 107 1.69 -9.19 -3.37
N ALA A 108 1.14 -9.57 -4.51
CA ALA A 108 -0.26 -9.35 -4.81
C ALA A 108 -1.20 -9.98 -3.77
N LEU A 109 -0.87 -11.16 -3.23
CA LEU A 109 -1.74 -11.84 -2.27
C LEU A 109 -1.64 -11.30 -0.85
N PHE A 110 -0.45 -10.93 -0.38
CA PHE A 110 -0.25 -10.56 1.03
C PHE A 110 -0.21 -9.05 1.26
N ASN A 111 0.41 -8.29 0.34
CA ASN A 111 0.61 -6.86 0.49
C ASN A 111 -0.70 -6.09 0.70
N PRO A 112 -1.77 -6.32 -0.11
CA PRO A 112 -3.04 -5.63 0.06
C PRO A 112 -3.66 -5.81 1.43
N PHE A 113 -3.54 -7.00 2.03
CA PHE A 113 -4.10 -7.21 3.36
C PHE A 113 -3.30 -6.45 4.42
N ILE A 114 -1.98 -6.58 4.41
CA ILE A 114 -1.15 -5.98 5.47
C ILE A 114 -1.23 -4.45 5.41
N GLU A 115 -1.08 -3.87 4.21
CA GLU A 115 -1.12 -2.44 4.01
C GLU A 115 -2.50 -1.85 4.33
N GLU A 116 -3.59 -2.44 3.84
CA GLU A 116 -4.92 -1.87 4.05
C GLU A 116 -5.40 -2.01 5.49
N PHE A 117 -5.01 -3.06 6.22
CA PHE A 117 -5.28 -3.15 7.64
C PHE A 117 -4.56 -2.04 8.42
N TYR A 118 -3.36 -1.65 8.01
CA TYR A 118 -2.62 -0.57 8.66
C TYR A 118 -3.14 0.82 8.24
N TRP A 119 -3.11 1.14 6.94
CA TRP A 119 -3.43 2.47 6.44
C TRP A 119 -4.91 2.80 6.58
N ARG A 120 -5.81 1.89 6.17
CA ARG A 120 -7.25 2.15 6.16
C ARG A 120 -7.91 1.67 7.45
N GLY A 121 -7.53 0.50 7.97
CA GLY A 121 -8.04 0.01 9.24
C GLY A 121 -7.53 0.85 10.42
N LEU A 122 -6.25 0.69 10.75
CA LEU A 122 -5.67 1.24 11.97
C LEU A 122 -5.61 2.77 11.96
N LEU A 123 -4.95 3.39 10.98
CA LEU A 123 -4.72 4.85 11.01
C LEU A 123 -6.01 5.67 10.88
N LEU A 124 -6.95 5.27 10.01
CA LEU A 124 -8.22 6.01 9.88
C LEU A 124 -9.13 5.85 11.10
N ASP A 125 -9.04 4.75 11.84
CA ASP A 125 -9.75 4.58 13.12
C ASP A 125 -9.12 5.44 14.23
N TYR A 126 -7.79 5.54 14.27
CA TYR A 126 -7.09 6.37 15.26
C TYR A 126 -7.18 7.88 14.98
N THR A 127 -7.46 8.27 13.73
CA THR A 127 -7.75 9.64 13.31
C THR A 127 -9.26 9.92 13.16
N LYS A 128 -10.15 9.04 13.64
CA LYS A 128 -11.61 9.18 13.50
C LYS A 128 -12.21 10.44 14.14
N THR A 129 -11.51 11.04 15.10
CA THR A 129 -11.94 12.28 15.77
C THR A 129 -11.57 13.54 14.98
N TRP A 130 -10.76 13.41 13.92
CA TRP A 130 -10.49 14.51 12.99
C TRP A 130 -11.64 14.67 11.99
N SER A 131 -11.64 15.79 11.27
CA SER A 131 -12.52 15.90 10.10
C SER A 131 -12.19 14.80 9.09
N ASN A 132 -13.20 14.33 8.35
CA ASN A 132 -13.01 13.24 7.38
C ASN A 132 -11.92 13.55 6.36
N TRP A 133 -11.90 14.79 5.84
CA TRP A 133 -10.85 15.23 4.91
C TRP A 133 -9.47 15.26 5.54
N ALA A 134 -9.31 15.78 6.77
CA ALA A 134 -8.02 15.80 7.44
C ALA A 134 -7.49 14.38 7.67
N SER A 135 -8.34 13.45 8.11
CA SER A 135 -8.01 12.03 8.31
C SER A 135 -7.59 11.36 7.00
N VAL A 136 -8.37 11.54 5.92
CA VAL A 136 -8.09 10.92 4.61
C VAL A 136 -6.82 11.51 3.96
N LEU A 137 -6.66 12.83 3.96
CA LEU A 137 -5.49 13.48 3.37
C LEU A 137 -4.22 13.13 4.15
N TYR A 138 -4.28 13.14 5.47
CA TYR A 138 -3.14 12.76 6.30
C TYR A 138 -2.64 11.35 5.99
N VAL A 139 -3.55 10.37 5.98
CA VAL A 139 -3.21 8.98 5.67
C VAL A 139 -2.76 8.83 4.21
N GLY A 140 -3.46 9.47 3.26
CA GLY A 140 -3.14 9.39 1.84
C GLY A 140 -1.78 9.99 1.48
N ILE A 141 -1.42 11.13 2.09
CA ILE A 141 -0.11 11.77 1.89
C ILE A 141 1.02 10.88 2.42
N LEU A 142 0.88 10.36 3.64
CA LEU A 142 1.90 9.50 4.24
C LEU A 142 2.02 8.16 3.51
N TYR A 143 0.89 7.62 3.02
CA TYR A 143 0.88 6.45 2.14
C TYR A 143 1.69 6.71 0.86
N ALA A 144 1.47 7.83 0.18
CA ALA A 144 2.20 8.18 -1.03
C ALA A 144 3.70 8.44 -0.78
N ILE A 145 4.05 9.12 0.33
CA ILE A 145 5.45 9.33 0.72
C ILE A 145 6.15 8.00 1.01
N ASN A 146 5.46 7.05 1.64
CA ASN A 146 6.02 5.71 1.87
C ASN A 146 6.39 5.01 0.56
N HIS A 147 5.59 5.17 -0.48
CA HIS A 147 5.84 4.57 -1.79
C HIS A 147 7.04 5.20 -2.51
N ALA A 148 7.36 6.47 -2.22
CA ALA A 148 8.53 7.12 -2.80
C ALA A 148 9.86 6.43 -2.45
N ALA A 149 9.90 5.65 -1.35
CA ALA A 149 11.09 4.87 -0.98
C ALA A 149 11.44 3.81 -2.05
N PHE A 150 10.46 3.26 -2.77
CA PHE A 150 10.72 2.28 -3.83
C PHE A 150 11.46 2.89 -5.02
N GLY A 151 11.28 4.18 -5.27
CA GLY A 151 11.95 4.92 -6.35
C GLY A 151 13.45 5.08 -6.16
N ILE A 152 14.00 4.71 -5.01
CA ILE A 152 15.46 4.72 -4.76
C ILE A 152 16.15 3.65 -5.61
N ASN A 153 15.51 2.49 -5.80
CA ASN A 153 16.10 1.33 -6.48
C ASN A 153 15.34 0.88 -7.72
N SER A 154 14.26 1.57 -8.11
CA SER A 154 13.43 1.24 -9.28
C SER A 154 13.01 2.52 -10.01
N GLU A 155 13.43 2.64 -11.27
CA GLU A 155 13.07 3.77 -12.12
C GLU A 155 11.57 3.78 -12.48
N VAL A 156 10.98 2.60 -12.71
CA VAL A 156 9.54 2.44 -12.97
C VAL A 156 8.73 2.94 -11.77
N ASN A 157 9.21 2.68 -10.55
CA ASN A 157 8.60 3.12 -9.31
C ASN A 157 9.22 4.43 -8.78
N SER A 158 9.68 5.32 -9.66
CA SER A 158 10.24 6.63 -9.27
C SER A 158 9.44 7.80 -9.83
N GLY A 159 9.74 9.00 -9.33
CA GLY A 159 9.21 10.26 -9.86
C GLY A 159 7.85 10.67 -9.30
N LEU A 160 7.37 11.82 -9.77
CA LEU A 160 6.13 12.44 -9.29
C LEU A 160 4.89 11.63 -9.68
N GLU A 161 4.94 10.89 -10.77
CA GLU A 161 3.83 10.07 -11.26
C GLU A 161 3.46 8.97 -10.26
N LEU A 162 4.45 8.31 -9.65
CA LEU A 162 4.20 7.33 -8.59
C LEU A 162 3.57 7.99 -7.37
N VAL A 163 4.13 9.13 -6.92
CA VAL A 163 3.62 9.82 -5.73
C VAL A 163 2.19 10.33 -5.96
N ILE A 164 1.89 10.89 -7.13
CA ILE A 164 0.56 11.38 -7.47
C ILE A 164 -0.44 10.23 -7.59
N SER A 165 -0.08 9.16 -8.31
CA SER A 165 -0.98 8.00 -8.48
C SER A 165 -1.29 7.32 -7.15
N THR A 166 -0.28 7.07 -6.32
CA THR A 166 -0.45 6.48 -4.98
C THR A 166 -1.21 7.41 -4.03
N LEU A 167 -1.05 8.74 -4.14
CA LEU A 167 -1.85 9.71 -3.38
C LEU A 167 -3.33 9.65 -3.79
N ILE A 168 -3.62 9.62 -5.09
CA ILE A 168 -4.99 9.51 -5.60
C ILE A 168 -5.64 8.21 -5.10
N MET A 169 -4.95 7.07 -5.23
CA MET A 169 -5.40 5.79 -4.70
C MET A 169 -5.59 5.84 -3.17
N GLY A 170 -4.64 6.44 -2.45
CA GLY A 170 -4.68 6.74 -1.02
C GLY A 170 -5.99 7.41 -0.59
N ILE A 171 -6.31 8.52 -1.26
CA ILE A 171 -7.50 9.32 -1.00
C ILE A 171 -8.78 8.54 -1.34
N VAL A 172 -8.84 7.93 -2.52
CA VAL A 172 -10.04 7.19 -2.96
C VAL A 172 -10.34 6.03 -2.01
N TRP A 173 -9.33 5.20 -1.72
CA TRP A 173 -9.49 4.05 -0.81
C TRP A 173 -9.81 4.48 0.62
N GLY A 174 -9.26 5.60 1.09
CA GLY A 174 -9.63 6.19 2.38
C GLY A 174 -11.11 6.59 2.45
N TRP A 175 -11.63 7.19 1.37
CA TRP A 175 -13.07 7.50 1.26
C TRP A 175 -13.94 6.26 1.16
N VAL A 176 -13.54 5.25 0.37
CA VAL A 176 -14.24 3.96 0.29
C VAL A 176 -14.35 3.35 1.69
N TYR A 177 -13.27 3.31 2.47
CA TYR A 177 -13.31 2.81 3.84
C TYR A 177 -14.28 3.63 4.73
N LYS A 178 -14.16 4.96 4.73
CA LYS A 178 -15.04 5.83 5.56
C LYS A 178 -16.52 5.69 5.20
N LYS A 179 -16.84 5.45 3.93
CA LYS A 179 -18.22 5.35 3.44
C LYS A 179 -18.81 3.95 3.59
N THR A 180 -17.97 2.91 3.60
CA THR A 180 -18.42 1.52 3.68
C THR A 180 -18.18 0.86 5.03
N ASN A 181 -17.35 1.45 5.90
CA ASN A 181 -16.86 0.85 7.14
C ASN A 181 -16.23 -0.55 6.93
N SER A 182 -15.66 -0.80 5.76
CA SER A 182 -15.06 -2.08 5.39
C SER A 182 -13.85 -1.87 4.51
N ILE A 183 -12.79 -2.64 4.74
CA ILE A 183 -11.61 -2.65 3.86
C ILE A 183 -11.73 -3.70 2.75
N ARG A 184 -12.77 -4.54 2.70
CA ARG A 184 -12.84 -5.68 1.75
C ARG A 184 -12.59 -5.28 0.30
N TRP A 185 -13.34 -4.29 -0.19
CA TRP A 185 -13.20 -3.83 -1.58
C TRP A 185 -11.96 -2.98 -1.81
N VAL A 186 -11.41 -2.40 -0.74
CA VAL A 186 -10.11 -1.72 -0.81
C VAL A 186 -8.99 -2.75 -0.99
N VAL A 187 -9.01 -3.84 -0.21
CA VAL A 187 -8.07 -4.96 -0.35
C VAL A 187 -8.17 -5.58 -1.74
N VAL A 188 -9.38 -5.80 -2.26
CA VAL A 188 -9.56 -6.30 -3.64
C VAL A 188 -9.00 -5.31 -4.66
N SER A 189 -9.24 -4.01 -4.49
CA SER A 189 -8.70 -2.97 -5.37
C SER A 189 -7.18 -2.97 -5.38
N HIS A 190 -6.55 -2.98 -4.19
CA HIS A 190 -5.10 -3.01 -4.05
C HIS A 190 -4.51 -4.33 -4.60
N PHE A 191 -5.16 -5.48 -4.37
CA PHE A 191 -4.78 -6.75 -5.02
C PHE A 191 -4.73 -6.61 -6.54
N LEU A 192 -5.75 -6.00 -7.15
CA LEU A 192 -5.77 -5.79 -8.60
C LEU A 192 -4.64 -4.85 -9.03
N VAL A 193 -4.31 -3.82 -8.26
CA VAL A 193 -3.18 -2.94 -8.56
C VAL A 193 -1.85 -3.71 -8.55
N ASP A 194 -1.58 -4.48 -7.50
CA ASP A 194 -0.32 -5.22 -7.36
C ASP A 194 -0.19 -6.36 -8.38
N PHE A 195 -1.31 -7.04 -8.65
CA PHE A 195 -1.38 -8.13 -9.62
C PHE A 195 -1.23 -7.60 -11.04
N LEU A 196 -2.06 -6.64 -11.45
CA LEU A 196 -2.08 -6.12 -12.81
C LEU A 196 -0.89 -5.20 -13.10
N GLY A 197 -0.32 -4.54 -12.09
CA GLY A 197 0.89 -3.74 -12.22
C GLY A 197 2.17 -4.57 -12.43
N VAL A 198 2.07 -5.90 -12.44
CA VAL A 198 3.24 -6.81 -12.59
C VAL A 198 4.33 -6.45 -11.57
N SER A 199 3.92 -6.17 -10.33
CA SER A 199 4.69 -5.47 -9.28
C SER A 199 6.17 -5.90 -9.14
N ALA A 200 6.48 -7.20 -9.12
CA ALA A 200 7.89 -7.63 -9.03
C ALA A 200 8.71 -7.27 -10.28
N ALA A 201 8.14 -7.36 -11.47
CA ALA A 201 8.79 -6.93 -12.70
C ALA A 201 8.99 -5.41 -12.72
N ALA A 202 8.03 -4.65 -12.19
CA ALA A 202 8.13 -3.20 -12.02
C ALA A 202 9.27 -2.84 -11.06
N PHE A 203 9.37 -3.47 -9.89
CA PHE A 203 10.45 -3.22 -8.93
C PHE A 203 11.85 -3.56 -9.47
N LEU A 204 11.93 -4.49 -10.42
CA LEU A 204 13.17 -4.90 -11.07
C LEU A 204 13.47 -4.09 -12.34
N ASP A 205 12.62 -3.11 -12.68
CA ASP A 205 12.56 -2.37 -13.95
C ASP A 205 12.80 -3.27 -15.17
N LEU A 206 12.02 -4.34 -15.29
CA LEU A 206 12.07 -5.22 -16.46
C LEU A 206 11.35 -4.64 -17.69
N TYR A 207 10.77 -3.45 -17.55
CA TYR A 207 10.23 -2.64 -18.62
C TYR A 207 10.50 -1.16 -18.33
N GLU A 208 10.40 -0.31 -19.36
CA GLU A 208 10.72 1.11 -19.25
C GLU A 208 9.51 1.95 -18.87
N LYS A 209 9.74 2.99 -18.08
CA LYS A 209 8.74 4.02 -17.77
C LYS A 209 8.39 4.77 -19.07
N GLY A 210 7.10 4.86 -19.41
CA GLY A 210 6.65 5.50 -20.65
C GLY A 210 6.25 4.54 -21.76
N ASN A 211 6.70 3.28 -21.72
CA ASN A 211 6.28 2.22 -22.63
C ASN A 211 5.03 1.51 -22.08
N TRP A 212 3.92 2.27 -22.07
CA TRP A 212 2.60 1.87 -21.57
C TRP A 212 1.73 1.19 -22.61
#